data_AF-A0A379F5I9-F1
#
_entry.id   AF-A0A379F5I9-F1
#
_cell.length_a   1.000
_cell.length_b   1.000
_cell.length_c   1.000
_cell.angle_alpha   90.00
_cell.angle_beta   90.00
_cell.angle_gamma   90.00
#
_symmetry.space_group_name_H-M   'P 1'
#
loop_
_entity.id
_entity.type
_entity.pdbx_description
1 polymer ?
#
loop_
_entity_poly.entity_id
_entity_poly.type
_entity_poly.pdbx_seq_one_letter_code
_entity_poly.pdbx_strand_id
1 'polypeptide(L)' 'MGNLIYLTIEGKQQGLISRGCGTVDSIGNKCQEGKEDEIIIIEYSSTITRNQNVSHHPIEFIKNIDKSSPL' A
#
# COMPACT_ATOMS: atom_id res chain seq x y z
N MET A 1 -12.26 12.41 10.81
CA MET A 1 -11.04 11.72 10.34
C MET A 1 -11.46 10.43 9.66
N GLY A 2 -11.03 10.19 8.42
CA GLY A 2 -11.17 8.88 7.78
C GLY A 2 -10.16 7.90 8.36
N ASN A 3 -10.44 6.60 8.26
CA ASN A 3 -9.49 5.57 8.64
C ASN A 3 -8.34 5.55 7.60
N LEU A 4 -7.11 5.80 8.06
CA LEU A 4 -5.92 5.70 7.23
C LEU A 4 -5.55 4.22 7.09
N ILE A 5 -5.27 3.80 5.86
CA ILE A 5 -4.81 2.45 5.53
C ILE A 5 -3.33 2.57 5.14
N TYR A 6 -2.49 1.72 5.73
CA TYR A 6 -1.08 1.61 5.40
C TYR A 6 -0.79 0.24 4.81
N LEU A 7 0.09 0.19 3.82
CA LEU A 7 0.48 -1.03 3.12
C LEU A 7 1.99 -1.20 3.18
N THR A 8 2.42 -2.37 3.67
CA THR A 8 3.80 -2.85 3.56
C THR A 8 3.88 -3.86 2.43
N ILE A 9 4.84 -3.70 1.52
CA ILE A 9 5.07 -4.65 0.41
C ILE A 9 6.49 -5.16 0.52
N GLU A 10 6.64 -6.49 0.58
CA GLU A 10 7.93 -7.17 0.52
C GLU A 10 7.99 -8.06 -0.72
N GLY A 11 8.88 -7.71 -1.64
CA GLY A 11 9.17 -8.49 -2.84
C GLY A 11 10.26 -9.52 -2.59
N LYS A 12 10.11 -10.71 -3.16
CA LYS A 12 11.11 -11.80 -3.04
C LYS A 12 12.52 -11.41 -3.52
N GLN A 13 12.62 -10.53 -4.54
CA GLN A 13 13.90 -10.08 -5.10
C GLN A 13 14.29 -8.67 -4.64
N GLN A 14 13.33 -7.76 -4.53
CA GLN A 14 13.57 -6.34 -4.20
C GLN A 14 13.56 -6.05 -2.68
N GLY A 15 13.22 -7.04 -1.85
CA GLY A 15 13.08 -6.87 -0.40
C GLY A 15 11.90 -5.95 -0.08
N LEU A 16 12.06 -5.10 0.94
CA LEU A 16 11.04 -4.16 1.40
C LEU A 16 10.79 -3.06 0.35
N ILE A 17 9.82 -3.28 -0.55
CA ILE A 17 9.43 -2.35 -1.62
C ILE A 17 8.84 -1.06 -1.05
N SER A 18 8.11 -1.14 0.07
CA SER A 18 7.53 0.03 0.74
C SER A 18 8.56 0.88 1.50
N ARG A 19 9.84 0.51 1.48
CA ARG A 19 10.89 1.21 2.23
C ARG A 19 11.00 2.67 1.81
N GLY A 20 10.83 3.57 2.78
CA GLY A 20 10.88 5.00 2.58
C GLY A 20 9.71 5.58 1.76
N CYS A 21 8.59 4.87 1.60
CA CYS A 21 7.43 5.40 0.89
C CYS A 21 6.71 6.50 1.67
N GLY A 22 6.71 6.44 3.00
CA GLY A 22 6.04 7.39 3.89
C GLY A 22 6.91 8.58 4.32
N THR A 23 8.05 8.81 3.68
CA THR A 23 8.98 9.90 4.01
C THR A 23 8.68 11.19 3.24
N VAL A 24 9.26 12.29 3.70
CA VAL A 24 9.18 13.60 3.03
C VAL A 24 9.71 13.53 1.60
N ASP A 25 10.80 12.79 1.36
CA ASP A 25 11.40 12.66 0.02
C ASP A 25 10.50 11.93 -0.98
N SER A 26 9.56 11.13 -0.49
CA SER A 26 8.67 10.29 -1.29
C SER A 26 7.31 10.95 -1.55
N ILE A 27 6.65 11.45 -0.49
CA ILE A 27 5.27 11.98 -0.57
C ILE A 27 5.15 13.42 -0.04
N GLY A 28 6.26 14.10 0.20
CA GLY A 28 6.30 15.47 0.70
C GLY A 28 5.62 15.60 2.06
N ASN A 29 4.87 16.69 2.24
CA ASN A 29 4.18 17.02 3.50
C ASN A 29 3.06 16.03 3.90
N LYS A 30 2.78 15.00 3.08
CA LYS A 30 1.82 13.94 3.42
C LYS A 30 2.44 12.84 4.28
N CYS A 31 3.76 12.89 4.53
CA CYS A 31 4.46 11.96 5.41
C CYS A 31 3.90 11.98 6.84
N GLN A 32 4.04 10.85 7.54
CA GLN A 32 3.64 10.73 8.93
C GLN A 32 4.74 10.04 9.71
N GLU A 33 5.04 10.58 10.89
CA GLU A 33 6.08 10.04 11.78
C GLU A 33 5.72 8.61 12.21
N GLY A 34 6.69 7.69 12.13
CA GLY A 34 6.52 6.28 12.44
C GLY A 34 5.86 5.45 11.33
N LYS A 35 5.69 6.02 10.14
CA LYS A 35 5.10 5.39 8.94
C LYS A 35 6.03 5.44 7.73
N GLU A 36 7.32 5.61 7.95
CA GLU A 36 8.33 5.88 6.92
C GLU A 36 8.45 4.75 5.89
N ASP A 37 8.30 3.51 6.31
CA ASP A 37 8.42 2.30 5.49
C ASP A 37 7.07 1.71 5.04
N GLU A 38 6.00 2.51 5.13
CA GLU A 38 4.66 2.11 4.71
C GLU A 38 4.11 3.02 3.60
N ILE A 39 3.28 2.45 2.73
CA ILE A 39 2.58 3.16 1.67
C ILE A 39 1.22 3.61 2.19
N ILE A 40 0.90 4.89 2.03
CA ILE A 40 -0.44 5.42 2.35
C ILE A 40 -1.41 5.05 1.22
N ILE A 41 -2.48 4.34 1.58
CA ILE A 41 -3.55 3.92 0.67
C ILE A 41 -4.72 4.90 0.75
N ILE A 42 -5.20 5.34 -0.41
CA ILE A 42 -6.35 6.24 -0.58
C ILE A 42 -7.63 5.42 -0.65
N GLU A 43 -7.62 4.36 -1.45
CA GLU A 43 -8.77 3.46 -1.63
C GLU A 43 -8.31 2.00 -1.63
N TYR A 44 -9.15 1.13 -1.09
CA TYR A 44 -8.95 -0.32 -1.05
C TYR A 44 -10.24 -1.02 -1.44
N SER A 45 -10.15 -1.98 -2.35
CA SER A 45 -11.25 -2.83 -2.80
C SER A 45 -10.77 -4.29 -2.85
N SER A 46 -11.56 -5.18 -2.26
CA SER A 46 -11.35 -6.62 -2.36
C SER A 46 -12.67 -7.33 -2.20
N THR A 47 -12.88 -8.39 -2.95
CA THR A 47 -14.09 -9.21 -2.85
C THR A 47 -13.72 -10.68 -2.70
N ILE A 48 -14.52 -11.42 -1.95
CA ILE A 48 -14.45 -12.87 -1.87
C ILE A 48 -15.83 -13.40 -2.21
N THR A 49 -15.92 -14.32 -3.17
CA THR A 49 -17.17 -15.00 -3.50
C THR A 49 -17.08 -16.48 -3.16
N ARG A 50 -18.21 -17.11 -2.93
CA ARG A 50 -18.27 -18.55 -2.70
C ARG A 50 -19.51 -19.12 -3.38
N ASN A 51 -19.30 -20.09 -4.26
CA ASN A 51 -20.40 -20.91 -4.80
C ASN A 51 -20.35 -22.30 -4.14
N GLN A 52 -19.41 -23.14 -4.55
CA GLN A 52 -19.04 -24.37 -3.82
C GLN A 52 -17.72 -24.16 -3.06
N ASN A 53 -16.70 -23.70 -3.77
CA ASN A 53 -15.40 -23.31 -3.22
C ASN A 53 -15.28 -21.79 -3.10
N VAL A 54 -14.33 -21.34 -2.27
CA VAL A 54 -14.02 -19.92 -2.07
C VAL A 54 -13.17 -19.42 -3.24
N SER A 55 -13.57 -18.29 -3.82
CA SER A 55 -12.84 -17.57 -4.85
C SER A 55 -12.41 -16.21 -4.30
N HIS A 56 -11.10 -16.01 -4.18
CA HIS A 56 -10.50 -14.72 -3.84
C HIS A 56 -10.35 -13.90 -5.11
N HIS A 57 -10.99 -12.74 -5.17
CA HIS A 57 -10.78 -11.78 -6.26
C HIS A 57 -9.49 -10.97 -6.00
N PRO A 58 -8.92 -10.31 -7.03
CA PRO A 58 -7.77 -9.45 -6.85
C PRO A 58 -8.00 -8.40 -5.77
N ILE A 59 -6.91 -8.03 -5.10
CA ILE A 59 -6.87 -6.85 -4.24
C ILE A 59 -6.54 -5.67 -5.13
N GLU A 60 -7.39 -4.66 -5.11
CA GLU A 60 -7.21 -3.40 -5.82
C GLU A 60 -7.04 -2.29 -4.80
N PHE A 61 -6.03 -1.44 -4.99
CA PHE A 61 -5.82 -0.29 -4.14
C PHE A 61 -5.30 0.90 -4.94
N ILE A 62 -5.63 2.10 -4.49
CA ILE A 62 -5.16 3.36 -5.05
C ILE A 62 -4.22 4.01 -4.04
N LYS A 63 -3.06 4.43 -4.52
CA LYS A 63 -2.04 5.16 -3.76
C LYS A 63 -1.62 6.41 -4.51
N ASN A 64 -1.01 7.36 -3.81
CA ASN A 64 -0.30 8.46 -4.47
C ASN A 64 0.93 7.91 -5.23
N ILE A 65 1.46 8.71 -6.16
CA ILE A 65 2.80 8.46 -6.71
C ILE A 65 3.79 8.63 -5.55
N ASP A 66 4.60 7.61 -5.30
CA ASP A 66 5.58 7.59 -4.24
C ASP A 66 6.84 6.82 -4.70
N LYS A 67 7.81 6.67 -3.79
CA LYS A 67 9.10 6.02 -4.09
C LYS A 67 8.99 4.59 -4.64
N SER A 68 7.91 3.85 -4.35
CA SER A 68 7.73 2.50 -4.85
C SER A 68 6.99 2.44 -6.19
N SER A 69 6.48 3.55 -6.73
CA SER A 69 5.81 3.58 -8.04
C SER A 69 6.64 3.04 -9.23
N PRO A 70 7.99 3.20 -9.27
CA PRO A 70 8.80 2.61 -10.33
C PRO A 70 9.32 1.19 -10.02
N LEU A 71 9.01 0.62 -8.84
CA LEU A 71 9.52 -0.68 -8.39
C LEU A 71 8.62 -1.84 -8.80
#